data_AF-A0A2A2KQX6-F1
#
_entry.id   AF-A0A2A2KQX6-F1
#
_cell.length_a   1.000
_cell.length_b   1.000
_cell.length_c   1.000
_cell.angle_alpha   90.00
_cell.angle_beta   90.00
_cell.angle_gamma   90.00
#
_symmetry.space_group_name_H-M   'P 1'
#
loop_
_entity.id
_entity.type
_entity.pdbx_description
1 polymer ?
#
loop_
_entity_poly.entity_id
_entity_poly.type
_entity_poly.pdbx_seq_one_letter_code
_entity_poly.pdbx_strand_id
1 'polypeptide(L)'
;MIKIYGFIAVAILLIIGVTLLGKHHSERRHKVARSLTIDDMHSRHSRHLIDAIDAERIKQNLRALTKHPHVAGTDANKRVAEIIQQMWKEAGLEGFSSTECAKSLIFLNCNSTQQIS
;
A
#
# COMPACT_ATOMS: atom_id res chain seq x y z
N MET A 1 -63.63 4.60 38.53
CA MET A 1 -62.63 5.63 38.13
C MET A 1 -61.18 5.19 38.37
N ILE A 2 -60.84 4.49 39.47
CA ILE A 2 -59.47 4.03 39.80
C ILE A 2 -58.80 3.16 38.71
N LYS A 3 -59.57 2.29 38.03
CA LYS A 3 -59.03 1.41 36.98
C LYS A 3 -58.49 2.18 35.77
N ILE A 4 -59.13 3.30 35.40
CA ILE A 4 -58.74 4.12 34.24
C ILE A 4 -57.40 4.84 34.51
N TYR A 5 -57.21 5.34 35.72
CA TYR A 5 -55.93 5.95 36.13
C TYR A 5 -54.78 4.93 36.16
N GLY A 6 -55.06 3.67 36.48
CA GLY A 6 -54.08 2.58 36.37
C GLY A 6 -53.59 2.37 34.93
N PHE A 7 -54.51 2.34 33.96
CA PHE A 7 -54.16 2.23 32.54
C PHE A 7 -53.36 3.44 32.04
N ILE A 8 -53.74 4.65 32.45
CA ILE A 8 -53.04 5.88 32.08
C ILE A 8 -51.61 5.88 32.64
N ALA A 9 -51.43 5.48 33.90
CA ALA A 9 -50.12 5.41 34.53
C ALA A 9 -49.19 4.41 33.82
N VAL A 10 -49.71 3.23 33.44
CA VAL A 10 -48.94 2.23 32.68
C VAL A 10 -48.57 2.75 31.29
N ALA A 11 -49.49 3.41 30.59
CA ALA A 11 -49.22 4.00 29.28
C ALA A 11 -48.10 5.06 29.32
N ILE A 12 -48.11 5.93 30.34
CA ILE A 12 -47.06 6.95 30.53
C ILE A 12 -45.71 6.28 30.78
N LEU A 13 -45.67 5.23 31.61
CA LEU A 13 -44.45 4.49 31.94
C LEU A 13 -43.83 3.83 30.71
N LEU A 14 -44.66 3.28 29.81
CA LEU A 14 -44.20 2.69 28.55
C LEU A 14 -43.62 3.75 27.60
N ILE A 15 -44.24 4.92 27.49
CA ILE A 15 -43.73 6.03 26.65
C ILE A 15 -42.37 6.52 27.15
N ILE A 16 -42.21 6.68 28.46
CA ILE A 16 -40.94 7.06 29.08
C ILE A 16 -39.88 5.98 28.86
N GLY A 17 -40.26 4.71 29.00
CA GLY A 17 -39.36 3.57 28.76
C GLY A 17 -38.81 3.54 27.33
N VAL A 18 -39.69 3.69 26.33
CA VAL A 18 -39.29 3.66 24.91
C VAL A 18 -38.42 4.86 24.53
N THR A 19 -38.71 6.05 25.06
CA THR A 19 -37.90 7.24 24.78
C THR A 19 -36.51 7.18 25.42
N LEU A 20 -36.40 6.67 26.66
CA LEU A 20 -35.11 6.45 27.32
C LEU A 20 -34.28 5.36 26.62
N LEU A 21 -34.91 4.24 26.22
CA LEU A 21 -34.24 3.19 25.44
C LEU A 21 -33.77 3.72 24.08
N GLY A 22 -34.61 4.49 23.38
CA GLY A 22 -34.26 5.10 22.10
C GLY A 22 -33.04 6.02 22.20
N LYS A 23 -32.98 6.86 23.24
CA LYS A 23 -31.82 7.74 23.48
C LYS A 23 -30.56 6.95 23.86
N HIS A 24 -30.69 5.94 24.72
CA HIS A 24 -29.56 5.08 25.11
C HIS A 24 -29.01 4.25 23.93
N HIS A 25 -29.88 3.76 23.03
CA HIS A 25 -29.44 3.11 21.80
C HIS A 25 -28.88 4.10 20.76
N SER A 26 -29.37 5.33 20.73
CA SER A 26 -28.87 6.38 19.83
C SER A 26 -27.47 6.88 20.20
N GLU A 27 -27.07 6.82 21.48
CA GLU A 27 -25.69 7.16 21.88
C GLU A 27 -24.67 6.13 21.43
N ARG A 28 -25.09 4.89 21.15
CA ARG A 28 -24.30 3.92 20.40
C ARG A 28 -24.47 4.15 18.90
N ARG A 29 -24.27 5.39 18.44
CA ARG A 29 -23.96 5.62 17.04
C ARG A 29 -22.74 4.77 16.74
N HIS A 30 -22.92 3.71 15.96
CA HIS A 30 -21.81 3.10 15.25
C HIS A 30 -21.06 4.27 14.61
N LYS A 31 -19.78 4.45 14.98
CA LYS A 31 -18.89 5.30 14.22
C LYS A 31 -18.89 4.66 12.84
N VAL A 32 -19.75 5.15 11.96
CA VAL A 32 -19.71 4.80 10.55
C VAL A 32 -18.28 5.10 10.18
N ALA A 33 -17.50 4.04 9.90
CA ALA A 33 -16.13 4.19 9.51
C ALA A 33 -16.15 5.22 8.38
N ARG A 34 -15.55 6.39 8.62
CA ARG A 34 -15.45 7.44 7.62
C ARG A 34 -14.99 6.74 6.35
N SER A 35 -15.78 6.80 5.28
CA SER A 35 -15.39 6.20 4.02
C SER A 35 -14.05 6.82 3.64
N LEU A 36 -12.98 6.05 3.71
CA LEU A 36 -11.67 6.49 3.24
C LEU A 36 -11.86 6.80 1.77
N THR A 37 -11.82 8.09 1.43
CA THR A 37 -11.84 8.50 0.03
C THR A 37 -10.53 8.02 -0.60
N ILE A 38 -10.55 7.77 -1.91
CA ILE A 38 -9.32 7.42 -2.66
C ILE A 38 -8.23 8.48 -2.41
N ASP A 39 -8.62 9.75 -2.25
CA ASP A 39 -7.74 10.87 -1.92
C ASP A 39 -7.10 10.76 -0.52
N ASP A 40 -7.88 10.38 0.50
CA ASP A 40 -7.37 10.14 1.86
C ASP A 40 -6.38 8.95 1.90
N MET A 41 -6.60 7.90 1.09
CA MET A 41 -5.67 6.77 0.98
C MET A 41 -4.40 7.14 0.20
N HIS A 42 -4.55 7.83 -0.94
CA HIS A 42 -3.43 8.27 -1.76
C HIS A 42 -2.52 9.22 -0.97
N SER A 43 -3.08 10.18 -0.25
CA SER A 43 -2.28 11.12 0.53
C SER A 43 -1.53 10.47 1.70
N ARG A 44 -2.05 9.40 2.31
CA ARG A 44 -1.33 8.66 3.37
C ARG A 44 -0.23 7.78 2.78
N HIS A 45 -0.52 7.02 1.73
CA HIS A 45 0.46 6.11 1.15
C HIS A 45 1.61 6.88 0.46
N SER A 46 1.32 7.99 -0.22
CA SER A 46 2.34 8.83 -0.85
C SER A 46 3.28 9.47 0.19
N ARG A 47 2.76 9.91 1.35
CA ARG A 47 3.60 10.42 2.44
C ARG A 47 4.52 9.35 3.01
N HIS A 48 3.99 8.18 3.32
CA HIS A 48 4.81 7.07 3.80
C HIS A 48 5.90 6.65 2.79
N LEU A 49 5.61 6.71 1.49
CA LEU A 49 6.60 6.42 0.46
C LEU A 49 7.71 7.48 0.43
N ILE A 50 7.36 8.77 0.48
CA ILE A 50 8.33 9.87 0.49
C ILE A 50 9.18 9.82 1.75
N ASP A 51 8.59 9.57 2.91
CA ASP A 51 9.30 9.47 4.20
C ASP A 51 10.24 8.26 4.25
N ALA A 52 9.94 7.20 3.50
CA ALA A 52 10.79 6.02 3.38
C ALA A 52 11.99 6.21 2.42
N ILE A 53 12.07 7.33 1.68
CA ILE A 53 13.21 7.65 0.83
C ILE A 53 14.38 8.11 1.71
N ASP A 54 15.46 7.33 1.70
CA ASP A 54 16.66 7.59 2.47
C ASP A 54 17.81 8.06 1.56
N ALA A 55 18.26 9.30 1.76
CA ALA A 55 19.33 9.92 1.00
C ALA A 55 20.67 9.19 1.14
N GLU A 56 21.00 8.62 2.29
CA GLU A 56 22.27 7.93 2.48
C GLU A 56 22.25 6.57 1.76
N ARG A 57 21.11 5.88 1.75
CA ARG A 57 20.91 4.68 0.92
C ARG A 57 21.03 4.99 -0.57
N ILE A 58 20.46 6.10 -1.05
CA ILE A 58 20.62 6.54 -2.45
C ILE A 58 22.09 6.73 -2.79
N LYS A 59 22.84 7.43 -1.93
CA LYS A 59 24.27 7.69 -2.12
C LYS A 59 25.11 6.43 -2.12
N GLN A 60 24.83 5.48 -1.21
CA GLN A 60 25.51 4.19 -1.17
C GLN A 60 25.24 3.35 -2.43
N ASN A 61 23.97 3.31 -2.87
CA ASN A 61 23.58 2.63 -4.11
C ASN A 61 24.28 3.25 -5.31
N LEU A 62 24.27 4.58 -5.43
CA LEU A 62 24.95 5.27 -6.53
C LEU A 62 26.44 4.93 -6.56
N ARG A 63 27.11 4.97 -5.40
CA ARG A 63 28.54 4.62 -5.30
C ARG A 63 28.81 3.16 -5.71
N ALA A 64 27.91 2.24 -5.38
CA ALA A 64 28.04 0.83 -5.77
C ALA A 64 27.88 0.65 -7.30
N LEU A 65 26.89 1.34 -7.89
CA LEU A 65 26.55 1.22 -9.31
C LEU A 65 27.55 1.95 -10.23
N THR A 66 28.16 3.04 -9.77
CA THR A 66 29.07 3.87 -10.59
C THR A 66 30.55 3.61 -10.33
N LYS A 67 30.91 2.52 -9.62
CA LYS A 67 32.31 2.24 -9.26
C LYS A 67 33.24 2.09 -10.47
N HIS A 68 32.70 1.58 -11.59
CA HIS A 68 33.44 1.40 -12.84
C HIS A 68 32.56 1.80 -14.03
N PRO A 69 33.14 2.26 -15.15
CA PRO A 69 32.40 2.39 -16.41
C PRO A 69 31.76 1.04 -16.78
N HIS A 70 30.47 1.06 -17.08
CA HIS A 70 29.67 -0.13 -17.36
C HIS A 70 28.91 0.04 -18.68
N VAL A 71 29.68 0.16 -19.77
CA VAL A 71 29.12 0.26 -21.12
C VAL A 71 28.28 -0.99 -21.43
N ALA A 72 27.19 -0.81 -22.15
CA ALA A 72 26.34 -1.87 -22.68
C ALA A 72 27.13 -3.06 -23.23
N GLY A 73 26.65 -4.27 -22.96
CA GLY A 73 27.27 -5.51 -23.47
C GLY A 73 28.62 -5.89 -22.85
N THR A 74 29.15 -5.11 -21.91
CA THR A 74 30.38 -5.47 -21.17
C THR A 74 30.09 -6.29 -19.92
N ASP A 75 31.09 -7.03 -19.42
CA ASP A 75 31.02 -7.73 -18.13
C ASP A 75 30.74 -6.77 -16.96
N ALA A 76 31.18 -5.52 -17.08
CA ALA A 76 30.89 -4.49 -16.09
C ALA A 76 29.41 -4.14 -16.02
N ASN A 77 28.70 -4.13 -17.15
CA ASN A 77 27.25 -3.95 -17.20
C ASN A 77 26.52 -5.16 -16.61
N LYS A 78 26.97 -6.39 -16.91
CA LYS A 78 26.41 -7.61 -16.32
C LYS A 78 26.49 -7.60 -14.79
N ARG A 79 27.64 -7.21 -14.23
CA ARG A 79 27.82 -7.06 -12.78
C ARG A 79 26.83 -6.08 -12.16
N VAL A 80 26.61 -4.93 -12.80
CA VAL A 80 25.65 -3.93 -12.33
C VAL A 80 24.22 -4.48 -12.36
N ALA A 81 23.84 -5.21 -13.41
CA ALA A 81 22.55 -5.88 -13.50
C ALA A 81 22.34 -6.92 -12.38
N GLU A 82 23.38 -7.70 -12.04
CA GLU A 82 23.35 -8.65 -10.93
C GLU A 82 23.16 -7.96 -9.57
N ILE A 83 23.83 -6.83 -9.35
CA ILE A 83 23.66 -6.02 -8.13
C ILE A 83 22.21 -5.51 -8.03
N ILE A 84 21.64 -5.00 -9.12
CA ILE A 84 20.24 -4.52 -9.16
C ILE A 84 19.26 -5.66 -8.90
N GLN A 85 19.48 -6.81 -9.53
CA GLN A 85 18.67 -8.01 -9.29
C GLN A 85 18.67 -8.40 -7.81
N GLN A 86 19.84 -8.38 -7.17
CA GLN A 86 19.97 -8.73 -5.76
C GLN A 86 19.24 -7.70 -4.87
N MET A 87 19.38 -6.40 -5.15
CA MET A 87 18.64 -5.35 -4.42
C MET A 87 17.13 -5.53 -4.52
N TRP A 88 16.60 -5.95 -5.67
CA TRP A 88 15.16 -6.18 -5.85
C TRP A 88 14.67 -7.40 -5.08
N LYS A 89 15.45 -8.49 -5.06
CA LYS A 89 15.14 -9.66 -4.23
C LYS A 89 15.14 -9.32 -2.74
N GLU A 90 16.14 -8.57 -2.28
CA GLU A 90 16.24 -8.14 -0.88
C GLU A 90 15.11 -7.20 -0.48
N ALA A 91 14.62 -6.36 -1.40
CA ALA A 91 13.46 -5.51 -1.19
C ALA A 91 12.11 -6.26 -1.21
N GLY A 92 12.10 -7.58 -1.46
CA GLY A 92 10.90 -8.41 -1.47
C GLY A 92 10.07 -8.31 -2.75
N LEU A 93 10.66 -7.90 -3.88
CA LEU A 93 9.96 -7.95 -5.16
C LEU A 93 9.89 -9.41 -5.65
N GLU A 94 8.71 -10.02 -5.51
CA GLU A 94 8.42 -11.37 -6.04
C GLU A 94 8.27 -11.35 -7.57
N GLY A 95 8.73 -12.42 -8.24
CA GLY A 95 8.54 -12.60 -9.68
C GLY A 95 9.64 -12.04 -10.59
N PHE A 96 10.75 -11.53 -10.05
CA PHE A 96 11.84 -11.02 -10.89
C PHE A 96 12.72 -12.15 -11.46
N SER A 97 12.29 -12.70 -12.59
CA SER A 97 13.07 -13.61 -13.45
C SER A 97 13.83 -12.77 -14.49
N SER A 98 15.16 -12.67 -14.32
CA SER A 98 16.00 -12.07 -15.35
C SER A 98 16.22 -13.09 -16.46
N THR A 99 15.51 -12.95 -17.59
CA THR A 99 15.83 -13.69 -18.83
C THR A 99 17.27 -13.36 -19.27
N GLU A 100 17.94 -14.26 -19.99
CA GLU A 100 19.32 -14.06 -20.45
C GLU A 100 19.48 -12.82 -21.33
N CYS A 101 18.43 -12.44 -22.08
CA CYS A 101 18.38 -11.16 -22.79
C CYS A 101 18.13 -9.97 -21.84
N ALA A 102 17.35 -10.15 -20.75
CA ALA A 102 17.09 -9.10 -19.76
C ALA A 102 18.31 -8.77 -18.88
N LYS A 103 19.27 -9.69 -18.70
CA LYS A 103 20.54 -9.43 -17.98
C LYS A 103 21.41 -8.34 -18.64
N SER A 104 21.19 -8.10 -19.93
CA SER A 104 21.89 -7.10 -20.75
C SER A 104 21.14 -5.76 -20.84
N LEU A 105 19.85 -5.74 -20.50
CA LEU A 105 18.89 -4.78 -21.05
C LEU A 105 18.90 -3.39 -20.41
N ILE A 106 19.75 -3.11 -19.41
CA ILE A 106 19.87 -1.74 -18.91
C ILE A 106 20.49 -0.81 -19.98
N PHE A 107 21.22 -1.30 -20.99
CA PHE A 107 21.49 -0.49 -22.18
C PHE A 107 21.64 -1.34 -23.47
N LEU A 108 20.73 -1.09 -24.41
CA LEU A 108 20.73 -1.29 -25.86
C LEU A 108 20.76 -2.71 -26.48
N ASN A 109 19.72 -2.91 -27.32
CA ASN A 109 19.66 -3.66 -28.57
C ASN A 109 19.75 -5.19 -28.50
N CYS A 110 18.60 -5.82 -28.26
CA CYS A 110 18.38 -7.22 -28.61
C CYS A 110 17.99 -7.28 -30.10
N ASN A 111 18.98 -7.40 -31.00
CA ASN A 111 18.68 -7.63 -32.40
C ASN A 111 18.01 -9.01 -32.57
N SER A 112 16.87 -9.02 -33.24
CA SER A 112 15.97 -10.14 -33.45
C SER A 112 16.64 -11.33 -34.15
N THR A 113 17.19 -12.29 -33.40
CA THR A 113 17.66 -13.56 -33.99
C THR A 113 17.64 -14.70 -32.98
N GLN A 114 16.54 -14.86 -32.24
CA GLN A 114 16.29 -16.11 -31.52
C GLN A 114 14.79 -16.42 -31.44
N GLN A 115 14.14 -16.38 -32.60
CA GLN A 115 13.03 -17.27 -32.92
C GLN A 115 13.38 -17.91 -34.26
N ILE A 116 13.11 -19.20 -34.40
CA ILE A 116 13.56 -20.13 -35.46
C ILE A 116 14.81 -20.93 -35.07
N SER A 117 14.61 -21.94 -34.22
CA SER A 117 14.78 -23.35 -34.59
C SER A 117 13.95 -24.24 -33.67
#